data_AF-A0AAV2M0Y5-F1
#
_entry.id   AF-A0AAV2M0Y5-F1
#
_cell.length_a   1.000
_cell.length_b   1.000
_cell.length_c   1.000
_cell.angle_alpha   90.00
_cell.angle_beta   90.00
_cell.angle_gamma   90.00
#
_symmetry.space_group_name_H-M   'P 1'
#
loop_
_entity.id
_entity.type
_entity.pdbx_description
1 polymer ?
#
loop_
_entity_poly.entity_id
_entity_poly.type
_entity_poly.pdbx_seq_one_letter_code
_entity_poly.pdbx_strand_id
1 'polypeptide(L)'
;MLWASPARTVRRSWRDSIGNWGMSFNQDDGKLFHGSGVGDAFGPRCFKGDIMGCGIMFPRDYILQEHAEADDLEPVTVQNILYMNEEEEEVEELEPGQQLTRVTVFFTRNGKLMGRREMALPPGGLYPTVGMLSCGEKVKVDLHPLSG
;
A
#
# COMPACT_ATOMS: atom_id res chain seq x y z
N MET A 1 -0.47 -4.36 8.22
CA MET A 1 0.42 -4.03 7.08
C MET A 1 -0.45 -3.45 5.97
N LEU A 2 -0.04 -2.33 5.39
CA LEU A 2 -0.88 -1.46 4.57
C LEU A 2 -0.19 -1.20 3.22
N TRP A 3 -0.99 -0.94 2.20
CA TRP A 3 -0.60 -0.31 0.94
C TRP A 3 -1.48 0.92 0.75
N ALA A 4 -0.89 2.09 0.56
CA ALA A 4 -1.60 3.35 0.36
C ALA A 4 -1.05 4.11 -0.85
N SER A 5 -1.90 4.87 -1.53
CA SER A 5 -1.52 5.83 -2.56
C SER A 5 -0.89 7.09 -1.90
N PRO A 6 0.08 7.75 -2.56
CA PRO A 6 0.82 8.88 -2.00
C PRO A 6 -0.06 10.11 -1.72
N ALA A 7 -1.14 10.31 -2.50
CA ALA A 7 -2.06 11.44 -2.39
C ALA A 7 -2.93 11.47 -1.11
N ARG A 8 -2.78 10.55 -0.15
CA ARG A 8 -3.67 10.48 1.03
C ARG A 8 -2.92 10.43 2.35
N THR A 9 -3.17 11.46 3.15
CA THR A 9 -2.64 11.63 4.50
C THR A 9 -3.00 10.45 5.40
N VAL A 10 -1.97 9.90 6.01
CA VAL A 10 -1.96 9.01 7.18
C VAL A 10 -2.67 9.71 8.37
N ARG A 11 -4.02 9.66 8.43
CA ARG A 11 -4.84 10.27 9.50
C ARG A 11 -5.06 9.30 10.68
N ARG A 12 -5.31 9.86 11.88
CA ARG A 12 -5.46 9.15 13.18
C ARG A 12 -6.46 7.96 13.18
N SER A 13 -7.44 7.93 12.26
CA SER A 13 -8.32 6.78 12.02
C SER A 13 -8.23 6.35 10.55
N TRP A 14 -7.43 5.33 10.31
CA TRP A 14 -7.13 4.76 8.99
C TRP A 14 -8.34 4.12 8.32
N ARG A 15 -9.26 3.57 9.13
CA ARG A 15 -10.45 2.85 8.67
C ARG A 15 -11.28 3.72 7.72
N ASP A 16 -11.41 5.00 8.01
CA ASP A 16 -12.29 5.89 7.26
C ASP A 16 -11.56 6.64 6.12
N SER A 17 -10.23 6.51 6.04
CA SER A 17 -9.37 7.35 5.17
C SER A 17 -8.73 6.61 3.99
N ILE A 18 -8.72 5.27 3.99
CA ILE A 18 -8.06 4.46 2.94
C ILE A 18 -8.64 4.73 1.54
N GLY A 19 -9.92 5.11 1.44
CA GLY A 19 -10.58 5.31 0.15
C GLY A 19 -10.49 4.08 -0.75
N ASN A 20 -10.96 4.19 -1.99
CA ASN A 20 -10.95 3.05 -2.91
C ASN A 20 -9.54 2.73 -3.48
N TRP A 21 -8.50 3.37 -2.96
CA TRP A 21 -7.14 3.42 -3.52
C TRP A 21 -6.07 2.79 -2.62
N GLY A 22 -6.48 2.13 -1.54
CA GLY A 22 -5.56 1.46 -0.63
C GLY A 22 -6.12 0.16 -0.11
N MET A 23 -5.22 -0.69 0.38
CA MET A 23 -5.55 -1.98 0.97
C MET A 23 -4.81 -2.19 2.27
N SER A 24 -5.50 -2.74 3.26
CA SER A 24 -4.98 -2.88 4.61
C SER A 24 -5.34 -4.23 5.21
N PHE A 25 -4.36 -4.90 5.81
CA PHE A 25 -4.61 -6.04 6.68
C PHE A 25 -4.40 -5.64 8.15
N ASN A 26 -5.43 -5.87 8.97
CA ASN A 26 -5.38 -5.73 10.42
C ASN A 26 -5.01 -7.06 11.07
N GLN A 27 -3.88 -7.04 11.76
CA GLN A 27 -3.31 -8.22 12.39
C GLN A 27 -4.09 -8.70 13.63
N ASP A 28 -4.84 -7.81 14.29
CA ASP A 28 -5.52 -8.13 15.55
C ASP A 28 -6.80 -8.93 15.33
N ASP A 29 -7.55 -8.63 14.28
CA ASP A 29 -8.83 -9.26 13.97
C ASP A 29 -8.81 -10.11 12.69
N GLY A 30 -7.71 -10.08 11.92
CA GLY A 30 -7.55 -10.86 10.71
C GLY A 30 -8.34 -10.32 9.51
N LYS A 31 -8.76 -9.05 9.56
CA LYS A 31 -9.61 -8.44 8.53
C LYS A 31 -8.81 -7.67 7.49
N LEU A 32 -9.35 -7.66 6.27
CA LEU A 32 -8.87 -6.86 5.16
C LEU A 32 -9.80 -5.67 4.93
N PHE A 33 -9.23 -4.48 4.77
CA PHE A 33 -9.95 -3.23 4.56
C PHE A 33 -9.55 -2.65 3.19
N HIS A 34 -10.54 -2.17 2.44
CA HIS A 34 -10.40 -1.53 1.14
C HIS A 34 -11.62 -0.62 0.94
N GLY A 35 -11.43 0.65 0.56
CA GLY A 35 -12.57 1.53 0.26
C GLY A 35 -13.37 2.03 1.46
N SER A 36 -13.33 1.34 2.60
CA SER A 36 -14.25 1.56 3.71
C SER A 36 -13.65 1.24 5.08
N GLY A 37 -14.29 1.75 6.13
CA GLY A 37 -13.97 1.42 7.52
C GLY A 37 -14.44 0.04 7.99
N VAL A 38 -15.11 -0.72 7.11
CA VAL A 38 -15.60 -2.06 7.39
C VAL A 38 -14.65 -3.07 6.74
N GLY A 39 -14.09 -3.96 7.55
CA GLY A 39 -13.16 -4.99 7.09
C GLY A 39 -13.85 -6.34 6.86
N ASP A 40 -13.44 -7.02 5.80
CA ASP A 40 -13.84 -8.39 5.45
C ASP A 40 -12.97 -9.41 6.18
N ALA A 41 -13.52 -10.57 6.57
CA ALA A 41 -12.71 -11.67 7.07
C ALA A 41 -11.76 -12.16 5.96
N PHE A 42 -10.46 -12.23 6.25
CA PHE A 42 -9.45 -12.52 5.22
C PHE A 42 -8.41 -13.54 5.68
N GLY A 43 -7.87 -13.37 6.88
CA GLY A 43 -6.77 -14.21 7.37
C GLY A 43 -6.82 -14.43 8.87
N PRO A 44 -5.94 -15.28 9.40
CA PRO A 44 -5.82 -15.47 10.84
C PRO A 44 -5.26 -14.22 11.53
N ARG A 45 -5.58 -14.08 12.81
CA ARG A 45 -4.93 -13.10 13.70
C ARG A 45 -3.45 -13.42 13.86
N CYS A 46 -2.64 -12.38 14.03
CA CYS A 46 -1.21 -12.49 14.25
C CYS A 46 -0.87 -12.27 15.73
N PHE A 47 0.28 -12.78 16.14
CA PHE A 47 0.78 -12.72 17.50
C PHE A 47 2.27 -12.39 17.50
N LYS A 48 2.78 -12.05 18.68
CA LYS A 48 4.21 -11.80 18.88
C LYS A 48 5.05 -12.96 18.33
N GLY A 49 5.99 -12.63 17.45
CA GLY A 49 6.88 -13.59 16.80
C GLY A 49 6.44 -14.03 15.41
N ASP A 50 5.21 -13.73 14.99
CA ASP A 50 4.80 -13.91 13.60
C ASP A 50 5.56 -12.96 12.67
N ILE A 51 5.97 -13.48 11.52
CA ILE A 51 6.57 -12.72 10.43
C ILE A 51 5.50 -12.49 9.38
N MET A 52 5.15 -11.22 9.17
CA MET A 52 4.15 -10.83 8.18
C MET A 52 4.84 -10.28 6.94
N GLY A 53 4.36 -10.69 5.76
CA GLY A 53 4.78 -10.13 4.49
C GLY A 53 3.58 -9.70 3.67
N CYS A 54 3.79 -8.77 2.75
CA CYS A 54 2.84 -8.45 1.70
C CYS A 54 3.58 -8.19 0.40
N GLY A 55 2.87 -8.26 -0.72
CA GLY A 55 3.43 -7.95 -2.02
C GLY A 55 2.34 -7.62 -3.03
N ILE A 56 2.79 -7.10 -4.17
CA ILE A 56 1.95 -6.74 -5.31
C ILE A 56 2.41 -7.60 -6.49
N MET A 57 1.45 -8.27 -7.15
CA MET A 57 1.65 -8.97 -8.41
C MET A 57 1.01 -8.14 -9.52
N PHE A 58 1.85 -7.64 -10.42
CA PHE A 58 1.40 -6.96 -11.63
C PHE A 58 1.00 -7.99 -12.70
N PRO A 59 0.03 -7.66 -13.56
CA PRO A 59 -0.24 -8.42 -14.78
C PRO A 59 1.05 -8.59 -15.62
N ARG A 60 1.13 -9.69 -16.38
CA ARG A 60 2.34 -9.96 -17.20
C ARG A 60 2.51 -8.97 -18.34
N ASP A 61 1.39 -8.42 -18.81
CA ASP A 61 1.24 -7.41 -19.83
C ASP A 61 1.21 -5.99 -19.24
N TYR A 62 1.61 -5.82 -17.98
CA TYR A 62 1.78 -4.49 -17.41
C TYR A 62 2.88 -3.74 -18.14
N ILE A 63 2.51 -2.65 -18.80
CA ILE A 63 3.41 -1.71 -19.44
C ILE A 63 3.49 -0.49 -18.54
N LEU A 64 4.71 -0.09 -18.15
CA LEU A 64 4.93 1.18 -17.48
C LEU A 64 4.52 2.29 -18.45
N GLN A 65 3.43 2.98 -18.13
CA GLN A 65 3.06 4.19 -18.85
C GLN A 65 4.06 5.26 -18.41
N GLU A 66 5.09 5.47 -19.22
CA GLU A 66 6.05 6.57 -19.06
C GLU A 66 5.27 7.87 -19.20
N HIS A 67 4.82 8.46 -18.08
CA HIS A 67 4.48 9.87 -18.10
C HIS A 67 5.75 10.62 -18.49
N ALA A 68 5.63 11.39 -19.56
CA ALA A 68 6.71 12.05 -20.25
C ALA A 68 7.65 12.82 -19.31
N GLU A 69 8.93 12.78 -19.69
CA GLU A 69 10.06 13.61 -19.22
C GLU A 69 10.80 13.11 -17.97
N ALA A 70 11.48 11.97 -18.13
CA ALA A 70 12.56 11.52 -17.25
C ALA A 70 13.90 12.27 -17.46
N ASP A 71 13.90 13.44 -18.12
CA ASP A 71 15.15 14.09 -18.58
C ASP A 71 15.66 15.23 -17.67
N ASP A 72 14.95 15.57 -16.56
CA ASP A 72 15.35 16.69 -15.67
C ASP A 72 15.50 16.32 -14.17
N LEU A 73 15.48 15.04 -13.81
CA LEU A 73 15.70 14.61 -12.41
C LEU A 73 17.20 14.39 -12.13
N GLU A 74 17.90 15.48 -11.77
CA GLU A 74 19.22 15.43 -11.16
C GLU A 74 19.23 14.48 -9.92
N PRO A 75 20.30 13.71 -9.68
CA PRO A 75 20.34 12.69 -8.64
C PRO A 75 20.20 13.33 -7.24
N VAL A 76 19.00 13.23 -6.66
CA VAL A 76 18.72 13.73 -5.31
C VAL A 76 19.48 12.86 -4.30
N THR A 77 20.54 13.41 -3.71
CA THR A 77 21.18 12.84 -2.52
C THR A 77 20.14 12.75 -1.42
N VAL A 78 19.89 11.54 -0.91
CA VAL A 78 18.94 11.29 0.18
C VAL A 78 19.48 11.94 1.47
N GLN A 79 19.16 13.21 1.66
CA GLN A 79 19.14 13.83 2.98
C GLN A 79 17.71 13.70 3.51
N ASN A 80 17.58 13.21 4.74
CA ASN A 80 16.31 13.16 5.46
C ASN A 80 15.76 14.59 5.63
N ILE A 81 15.03 15.09 4.63
CA ILE A 81 14.30 16.35 4.72
C ILE A 81 12.86 16.00 5.05
N LEU A 82 12.57 16.21 6.33
CA LEU A 82 11.26 16.31 6.92
C LEU A 82 10.57 17.57 6.36
N TYR A 83 9.29 17.42 6.02
CA TYR A 83 8.24 18.44 5.91
C TYR A 83 7.85 19.04 4.55
N MET A 84 6.59 18.71 4.19
CA MET A 84 5.53 19.61 3.74
C MET A 84 5.67 20.21 2.34
N ASN A 85 5.20 19.48 1.33
CA ASN A 85 4.35 20.11 0.32
C ASN A 85 2.93 19.59 0.55
N GLU A 86 2.08 20.45 1.10
CA GLU A 86 0.62 20.30 1.13
C GLU A 86 0.02 20.61 -0.25
N GLU A 87 0.69 20.18 -1.32
CA GLU A 87 0.02 20.09 -2.62
C GLU A 87 -0.75 18.78 -2.54
N GLU A 88 -2.01 18.87 -2.14
CA GLU A 88 -2.97 17.80 -2.38
C GLU A 88 -2.81 17.43 -3.86
N GLU A 89 -2.14 16.31 -4.16
CA GLU A 89 -2.07 15.77 -5.52
C GLU A 89 -3.52 15.71 -6.02
N GLU A 90 -3.87 16.65 -6.90
CA GLU A 90 -5.18 16.70 -7.53
C GLU A 90 -5.42 15.32 -8.10
N VAL A 91 -6.41 14.62 -7.55
CA VAL A 91 -6.77 13.28 -8.01
C VAL A 91 -7.33 13.49 -9.41
N GLU A 92 -6.50 13.38 -10.45
CA GLU A 92 -6.96 13.52 -11.84
C GLU A 92 -8.17 12.60 -12.01
N GLU A 93 -9.35 13.20 -12.22
CA GLU A 93 -10.57 12.43 -12.41
C GLU A 93 -10.38 11.60 -13.66
N LEU A 94 -10.33 10.28 -13.48
CA LEU A 94 -10.16 9.32 -14.56
C LEU A 94 -11.18 9.59 -15.66
N GLU A 95 -10.71 9.81 -16.88
CA GLU A 95 -11.56 10.03 -18.05
C GLU A 95 -12.59 8.88 -18.16
N PRO A 96 -13.88 9.19 -18.41
CA PRO A 96 -14.93 8.18 -18.47
C PRO A 96 -14.67 7.19 -19.62
N GLY A 97 -14.11 6.03 -19.28
CA GLY A 97 -13.79 4.96 -20.23
C GLY A 97 -12.40 4.33 -20.07
N GLN A 98 -11.49 4.90 -19.27
CA GLN A 98 -10.19 4.28 -19.00
C GLN A 98 -10.35 3.05 -18.09
N GLN A 99 -9.98 1.88 -18.62
CA GLN A 99 -9.87 0.66 -17.83
C GLN A 99 -8.60 0.75 -16.98
N LEU A 100 -8.76 0.96 -15.67
CA LEU A 100 -7.61 1.03 -14.77
C LEU A 100 -6.88 -0.31 -14.71
N THR A 101 -5.54 -0.24 -14.69
CA THR A 101 -4.70 -1.42 -14.45
C THR A 101 -5.13 -2.08 -13.13
N ARG A 102 -5.40 -3.38 -13.15
CA ARG A 102 -5.69 -4.16 -11.94
C ARG A 102 -4.43 -4.87 -11.47
N VAL A 103 -4.16 -4.82 -10.18
CA VAL A 103 -3.06 -5.55 -9.55
C VAL A 103 -3.59 -6.49 -8.49
N THR A 104 -2.84 -7.56 -8.22
CA THR A 104 -3.17 -8.48 -7.14
C THR A 104 -2.26 -8.22 -5.93
N VAL A 105 -2.85 -7.78 -4.83
CA VAL A 105 -2.16 -7.66 -3.54
C VAL A 105 -2.28 -8.97 -2.79
N PHE A 106 -1.21 -9.41 -2.14
CA PHE A 106 -1.22 -10.61 -1.33
C PHE A 106 -0.56 -10.38 0.03
N PHE A 107 -0.91 -11.25 0.98
CA PHE A 107 -0.34 -11.25 2.32
C PHE A 107 0.17 -12.65 2.68
N THR A 108 1.23 -12.70 3.47
CA THR A 108 1.81 -13.93 4.00
C THR A 108 2.00 -13.83 5.50
N ARG A 109 1.98 -14.99 6.15
CA ARG A 109 2.36 -15.17 7.55
C ARG A 109 3.32 -16.33 7.63
N ASN A 110 4.48 -16.10 8.24
CA ASN A 110 5.55 -17.08 8.42
C ASN A 110 5.91 -17.76 7.08
N GLY A 111 6.01 -16.96 6.02
CA GLY A 111 6.31 -17.43 4.66
C GLY A 111 5.15 -18.11 3.91
N LYS A 112 4.00 -18.34 4.56
CA LYS A 112 2.83 -18.97 3.94
C LYS A 112 1.83 -17.93 3.45
N LEU A 113 1.32 -18.10 2.24
CA LEU A 113 0.27 -17.27 1.68
C LEU A 113 -1.02 -17.37 2.52
N MET A 114 -1.52 -16.21 2.95
CA MET A 114 -2.82 -16.09 3.64
C MET A 114 -3.96 -15.89 2.65
N GLY A 115 -3.73 -15.08 1.61
CA GLY A 115 -4.72 -14.79 0.59
C GLY A 115 -4.25 -13.74 -0.42
N ARG A 116 -5.11 -13.49 -1.41
CA ARG A 116 -4.92 -12.50 -2.47
C ARG A 116 -6.18 -11.66 -2.62
N ARG A 117 -6.03 -10.40 -3.02
CA ARG A 117 -7.14 -9.55 -3.45
C ARG A 117 -6.72 -8.70 -4.63
N GLU A 118 -7.64 -8.54 -5.57
CA GLU A 118 -7.47 -7.58 -6.64
C GLU A 118 -7.93 -6.18 -6.20
N MET A 119 -7.19 -5.18 -6.67
CA MET A 119 -7.60 -3.78 -6.62
C MET A 119 -7.18 -3.07 -7.91
N ALA A 120 -7.80 -1.94 -8.17
CA ALA A 120 -7.35 -1.03 -9.20
C ALA A 120 -6.07 -0.33 -8.73
N LEU A 121 -5.03 -0.29 -9.57
CA LEU A 121 -3.77 0.39 -9.28
C LEU A 121 -4.02 1.90 -9.33
N PRO A 122 -3.85 2.63 -8.21
CA PRO A 122 -4.03 4.08 -8.22
C PRO A 122 -2.98 4.73 -9.13
N PRO A 123 -3.30 5.90 -9.73
CA PRO A 123 -2.26 6.80 -10.24
C PRO A 123 -1.20 7.06 -9.16
N GLY A 124 0.07 7.09 -9.56
CA GLY A 124 1.21 7.18 -8.61
C GLY A 124 1.54 5.88 -7.86
N GLY A 125 0.75 4.81 -8.02
CA GLY A 125 1.04 3.49 -7.48
C GLY A 125 0.71 3.31 -6.00
N LEU A 126 1.39 2.35 -5.37
CA LEU A 126 1.15 1.94 -3.97
C LEU A 126 2.47 1.94 -3.19
N TYR A 127 2.41 2.45 -1.96
CA TYR A 127 3.55 2.54 -1.06
C TYR A 127 3.39 1.59 0.12
N PRO A 128 4.43 0.80 0.46
CA PRO A 128 4.37 -0.06 1.63
C PRO A 128 4.25 0.81 2.88
N THR A 129 3.21 0.57 3.67
CA THR A 129 2.88 1.39 4.83
C THR A 129 2.63 0.49 6.04
N VAL A 130 3.04 0.94 7.23
CA VAL A 130 2.73 0.26 8.49
C VAL A 130 1.99 1.23 9.40
N GLY A 131 0.79 0.84 9.81
CA GLY A 131 -0.01 1.58 10.79
C GLY A 131 0.16 0.97 12.17
N MET A 132 0.29 1.83 13.18
CA MET A 132 0.29 1.47 14.60
C MET A 132 -0.97 2.09 15.23
N LEU A 133 -1.66 1.31 16.04
CA LEU A 133 -2.93 1.72 16.67
C LEU A 133 -2.73 2.11 18.14
N SER A 134 -1.88 1.37 18.85
CA SER A 134 -1.72 1.50 20.30
C SER A 134 -0.31 1.97 20.67
N CYS A 135 -0.21 2.69 21.80
CA CYS A 135 1.09 3.07 22.34
C CYS A 135 1.90 1.82 22.74
N GLY A 136 3.20 1.85 22.45
CA GLY A 136 4.13 0.76 22.80
C GLY A 136 4.15 -0.41 21.83
N GLU A 137 3.35 -0.40 20.76
CA GLU A 137 3.51 -1.32 19.64
C GLU A 137 4.92 -1.18 19.03
N LYS A 138 5.47 -2.29 18.52
CA LYS A 138 6.79 -2.30 17.87
C LYS A 138 6.77 -3.28 16.72
N VAL A 139 7.34 -2.86 15.60
CA VAL A 139 7.56 -3.71 14.43
C VAL A 139 9.02 -3.59 14.01
N LYS A 140 9.58 -4.67 13.49
CA LYS A 140 10.84 -4.64 12.75
C LYS A 140 10.49 -4.85 11.28
N VAL A 141 10.91 -3.93 10.42
CA VAL A 141 10.71 -4.04 8.98
C VAL A 141 11.99 -4.59 8.35
N ASP A 142 11.83 -5.58 7.49
CA ASP A 142 12.91 -6.09 6.65
C ASP A 142 12.60 -5.72 5.20
N LEU A 143 13.47 -4.91 4.60
CA LEU A 143 13.35 -4.42 3.22
C LEU A 143 14.41 -5.02 2.31
N HIS A 144 15.15 -6.03 2.77
CA HIS A 144 16.06 -6.73 1.88
C HIS A 144 15.25 -7.36 0.75
N PRO A 145 15.60 -7.07 -0.52
CA PRO A 145 15.01 -7.78 -1.63
C PRO A 145 15.18 -9.28 -1.39
N LEU A 146 14.18 -10.07 -1.75
CA LEU A 146 14.32 -11.52 -1.85
C LEU A 146 15.18 -11.82 -3.09
N SER A 147 16.44 -11.39 -3.08
CA SER A 147 17.43 -11.75 -4.08
C SER A 147 17.75 -13.23 -3.91
N GLY A 148 17.44 -14.02 -4.93
CA GLY A 148 18.13 -15.29 -5.16
C GLY A 148 19.56 -15.05 -5.61
#